data_AF-A0A7V9B121-F1
#
_entry.id   AF-A0A7V9B121-F1
#
_cell.length_a   1.000
_cell.length_b   1.000
_cell.length_c   1.000
_cell.angle_alpha   90.00
_cell.angle_beta   90.00
_cell.angle_gamma   90.00
#
_symmetry.space_group_name_H-M   'P 1'
#
loop_
_entity.id
_entity.type
_entity.pdbx_description
1 polymer ?
#
loop_
_entity_poly.entity_id
_entity_poly.type
_entity_poly.pdbx_seq_one_letter_code
_entity_poly.pdbx_strand_id
1 'polypeptide(L)' 'MPPKIRQLKAELRDAGFRRLKDRGKGSHTVWQHPEHVETEVTLSGGDGADAKPYQQRQVREAIERVRNP' A
#
# COMPACT_ATOMS: atom_id res chain seq x y z
N MET A 1 -10.40 12.69 -10.98
CA MET A 1 -10.72 11.24 -10.89
C MET A 1 -10.00 10.68 -9.68
N PRO A 2 -10.57 9.69 -8.95
CA PRO A 2 -9.86 9.05 -7.86
C PRO A 2 -8.57 8.38 -8.37
N PRO A 3 -7.51 8.33 -7.55
CA PRO A 3 -6.30 7.61 -7.91
C PRO A 3 -6.60 6.12 -8.12
N LYS A 4 -5.83 5.48 -9.00
CA LYS A 4 -5.92 4.05 -9.26
C LYS A 4 -5.11 3.26 -8.24
N ILE A 5 -5.48 2.01 -7.99
CA ILE A 5 -4.73 1.11 -7.09
C ILE A 5 -3.25 0.99 -7.50
N ARG A 6 -2.93 0.98 -8.80
CA ARG A 6 -1.53 0.97 -9.27
C ARG A 6 -0.71 2.19 -8.82
N GLN A 7 -1.36 3.34 -8.63
CA GLN A 7 -0.70 4.57 -8.17
C GLN A 7 -0.37 4.43 -6.68
N LEU A 8 -1.31 3.95 -5.86
CA LEU A 8 -1.04 3.63 -4.45
C LEU A 8 0.09 2.60 -4.28
N LYS A 9 0.14 1.57 -5.12
CA LYS A 9 1.23 0.60 -5.14
C LYS A 9 2.58 1.21 -5.57
N ALA A 10 2.56 2.26 -6.40
CA ALA A 10 3.77 2.99 -6.77
C ALA A 10 4.25 3.82 -5.58
N GLU A 11 3.36 4.58 -4.93
CA GLU A 11 3.69 5.39 -3.74
C GLU A 11 4.30 4.54 -2.61
N LEU A 12 3.72 3.36 -2.34
CA LEU A 12 4.28 2.42 -1.36
C LEU A 12 5.69 1.97 -1.75
N ARG A 13 5.95 1.63 -3.02
CA ARG A 13 7.28 1.22 -3.50
C ARG A 13 8.30 2.36 -3.37
N ASP A 14 7.90 3.57 -3.75
CA ASP A 14 8.75 4.76 -3.68
C ASP A 14 9.10 5.11 -2.22
N ALA A 15 8.21 4.76 -1.28
CA ALA A 15 8.45 4.86 0.16
C ALA A 15 9.16 3.63 0.78
N GLY A 16 9.67 2.69 -0.03
CA GLY A 16 10.46 1.56 0.45
C GLY A 16 9.66 0.31 0.84
N PHE A 17 8.32 0.34 0.76
CA PHE A 17 7.51 -0.84 1.03
C PHE A 17 7.70 -1.92 -0.02
N ARG A 18 7.67 -3.17 0.43
CA ARG A 18 7.74 -4.36 -0.42
C ARG A 18 6.43 -5.14 -0.35
N ARG A 19 5.99 -5.63 -1.49
CA ARG A 19 4.86 -6.55 -1.55
C ARG A 19 5.27 -7.90 -0.96
N LEU A 20 4.49 -8.38 0.01
CA LEU A 20 4.64 -9.72 0.57
C LEU A 20 4.01 -10.72 -0.41
N LYS A 21 4.85 -11.50 -1.12
CA LYS A 21 4.39 -12.40 -2.20
C LYS A 21 3.54 -13.57 -1.68
N ASP A 22 3.81 -14.01 -0.46
CA ASP A 22 3.09 -15.12 0.18
C ASP A 22 1.82 -14.68 0.91
N ARG A 23 1.46 -13.39 0.83
CA ARG A 23 0.25 -12.82 1.44
C ARG A 23 -0.65 -12.12 0.42
N GLY A 24 -1.95 -12.20 0.69
CA GLY A 24 -3.00 -11.69 -0.20
C GLY A 24 -3.61 -12.79 -1.08
N LYS A 25 -4.89 -12.63 -1.40
CA LYS A 25 -5.66 -13.58 -2.21
C LYS A 25 -6.42 -12.83 -3.31
N GLY A 26 -6.36 -13.35 -4.54
CA GLY A 26 -6.98 -12.72 -5.70
C GLY A 26 -6.36 -11.34 -5.98
N SER A 27 -7.19 -10.30 -6.02
CA SER A 27 -6.74 -8.92 -6.26
C SER A 27 -6.24 -8.20 -4.99
N HIS A 28 -6.20 -8.86 -3.84
CA HIS A 28 -5.64 -8.26 -2.62
C HIS A 28 -4.12 -8.38 -2.61
N THR A 29 -3.44 -7.29 -2.27
CA THR A 29 -1.99 -7.28 -2.07
C THR A 29 -1.65 -6.72 -0.70
N VAL A 30 -0.70 -7.36 -0.03
CA VAL A 30 -0.16 -6.93 1.26
C VAL A 30 1.24 -6.33 1.05
N TRP A 31 1.50 -5.21 1.69
CA TRP A 31 2.74 -4.44 1.59
C TRP A 31 3.31 -4.16 2.98
N GLN A 32 4.61 -4.28 3.15
CA GLN A 32 5.30 -4.05 4.42
C GLN A 32 6.62 -3.32 4.19
N HIS A 33 7.00 -2.44 5.10
CA HIS A 33 8.31 -1.81 5.08
C HIS A 33 9.36 -2.72 5.76
N PRO A 34 10.51 -3.03 5.12
CA PRO A 34 11.49 -3.96 5.68
C PRO A 34 12.07 -3.55 7.04
N GLU A 35 12.21 -2.25 7.27
CA GLU A 35 12.76 -1.69 8.52
C GLU A 35 11.68 -1.37 9.57
N HIS A 36 10.40 -1.40 9.17
CA HIS A 36 9.24 -1.11 10.03
C HIS A 36 8.19 -2.21 9.86
N VAL A 37 8.51 -3.39 10.39
CA VAL A 37 7.73 -4.62 10.15
C VAL A 37 6.32 -4.57 10.72
N GLU A 38 6.07 -3.71 11.71
CA GLU A 38 4.76 -3.39 12.28
C GLU A 38 3.89 -2.54 11.33
N THR A 39 4.49 -1.91 10.33
CA THR A 39 3.78 -1.05 9.37
C THR A 39 3.42 -1.85 8.11
N GLU A 40 2.20 -2.38 8.08
CA GLU A 40 1.64 -3.13 6.96
C GLU A 40 0.45 -2.40 6.32
N VAL A 41 0.34 -2.46 4.98
CA VAL A 41 -0.77 -1.92 4.21
C VAL A 41 -1.39 -3.01 3.34
N THR A 42 -2.69 -3.23 3.49
CA THR A 42 -3.47 -4.10 2.62
C THR A 42 -4.24 -3.28 1.60
N LEU A 43 -3.97 -3.51 0.31
CA LEU A 43 -4.72 -2.92 -0.79
C LEU A 43 -5.64 -3.97 -1.43
N SER A 44 -6.93 -3.66 -1.50
CA SER A 44 -7.91 -4.41 -2.28
C SER A 44 -8.08 -3.81 -3.67
N GLY A 45 -8.35 -4.67 -4.65
CA GLY A 45 -8.65 -4.29 -6.03
C GLY A 45 -7.47 -4.45 -7.00
N GLY A 46 -7.82 -4.66 -8.27
CA GLY A 46 -6.86 -4.74 -9.35
C GLY A 46 -6.25 -3.38 -9.69
N ASP A 47 -5.16 -3.38 -10.44
CA ASP A 47 -4.36 -2.19 -10.75
C ASP A 47 -5.14 -1.05 -11.44
N GLY A 48 -6.17 -1.39 -12.22
CA GLY A 48 -7.05 -0.43 -12.91
C GLY A 48 -8.24 0.07 -12.09
N ALA A 49 -8.49 -0.50 -10.90
CA ALA A 49 -9.60 -0.08 -10.04
C ALA A 49 -9.34 1.28 -9.40
N ASP A 50 -10.40 2.02 -9.15
CA ASP A 50 -10.35 3.25 -8.37
C ASP A 50 -10.09 2.93 -6.90
N ALA A 51 -9.14 3.65 -6.31
CA ALA A 51 -8.81 3.50 -4.91
C ALA A 51 -9.89 4.12 -4.02
N LYS A 52 -10.35 3.37 -3.03
CA LYS A 52 -11.29 3.87 -2.04
C LYS A 52 -10.60 4.89 -1.12
N PRO A 53 -11.34 5.88 -0.57
CA PRO A 53 -10.75 6.90 0.30
C PRO A 53 -9.96 6.33 1.48
N TYR A 54 -10.41 5.22 2.07
CA TYR A 54 -9.69 4.58 3.17
C TYR A 54 -8.33 4.01 2.73
N GLN A 55 -8.20 3.53 1.49
CA GLN A 55 -6.94 2.97 0.98
C GLN A 55 -5.91 4.06 0.78
N GLN A 56 -6.35 5.21 0.27
CA GLN A 56 -5.50 6.40 0.13
C GLN A 56 -5.02 6.88 1.50
N ARG A 57 -5.93 6.94 2.49
CA ARG A 57 -5.58 7.30 3.86
C ARG A 57 -4.59 6.32 4.50
N GLN A 58 -4.83 5.02 4.39
CA GLN A 58 -3.93 3.99 4.93
C GLN A 58 -2.53 4.04 4.33
N VAL A 59 -2.42 4.25 3.01
CA VAL A 59 -1.13 4.41 2.34
C VAL A 59 -0.41 5.65 2.86
N ARG A 60 -1.10 6.79 2.94
CA ARG A 60 -0.52 8.02 3.45
C ARG A 60 -0.02 7.88 4.89
N GLU A 61 -0.85 7.36 5.79
CA GLU A 61 -0.50 7.16 7.20
C GLU A 61 0.68 6.20 7.37
N ALA A 62 0.74 5.13 6.56
CA ALA A 62 1.86 4.19 6.60
C ALA A 62 3.16 4.83 6.11
N ILE A 63 3.11 5.62 5.03
CA ILE A 63 4.28 6.34 4.51
C ILE A 63 4.76 7.40 5.52
N GLU A 64 3.84 8.12 6.15
CA GLU A 64 4.17 9.10 7.20
C GLU A 64 4.86 8.41 8.40
N ARG A 65 4.37 7.24 8.83
CA ARG A 65 4.95 6.48 9.95
C ARG A 65 6.39 6.03 9.69
N VAL A 66 6.73 5.59 8.48
CA VAL A 66 8.11 5.14 8.16
C VAL A 66 9.07 6.28 7.85
N ARG A 67 8.54 7.47 7.49
CA ARG A 67 9.36 8.66 7.23
C ARG A 67 9.65 9.47 8.48
N ASN A 68 8.75 9.43 9.47
CA ASN A 68 8.89 10.12 10.74
C ASN A 68 8.69 9.12 11.89
N PRO A 69 9.68 8.23 12.09
CA PRO A 69 9.59 7.13 13.05
C PRO A 69 9.51 7.58 14.51
#